data_AF-Q1M9Z9-F1
#
_entry.id   AF-Q1M9Z9-F1
#
_cell.length_a   1.000
_cell.length_b   1.000
_cell.length_c   1.000
_cell.angle_alpha   90.00
_cell.angle_beta   90.00
_cell.angle_gamma   90.00
#
_symmetry.space_group_name_H-M   'P 1'
#
loop_
_entity.id
_entity.type
_entity.pdbx_description
1 polymer ?
#
loop_
_entity_poly.entity_id
_entity_poly.type
_entity_poly.pdbx_seq_one_letter_code
_entity_poly.pdbx_strand_id
1 'polypeptide(L)'
;MTPAAGPFFGRHREWSRCNEGDNSMATTIATLTEKTDGTLEGVFATIRVNAPIALVPNASKASEEAPDYRIIHRKTGFEIGAAWNRISRQTGEEYISTKLEAPEIGVIFGNVAPAPGGEPGKKVILWNSPA
;
A
#
# COMPACT_ATOMS: atom_id res chain seq x y z
N MET A 1 -39.65 33.85 44.95
CA MET A 1 -38.75 32.83 44.38
C MET A 1 -37.97 33.48 43.24
N THR A 2 -36.80 34.05 43.55
CA THR A 2 -35.69 34.44 42.65
C THR A 2 -34.84 33.19 42.29
N PRO A 3 -33.91 33.19 41.30
CA PRO A 3 -33.61 34.10 40.17
C PRO A 3 -33.55 33.34 38.79
N ALA A 4 -33.73 33.96 37.61
CA ALA A 4 -32.78 34.60 36.66
C ALA A 4 -31.80 33.69 35.87
N ALA A 5 -31.43 34.21 34.69
CA ALA A 5 -30.18 34.01 33.92
C ALA A 5 -30.13 32.96 32.78
N GLY A 6 -30.19 33.46 31.54
CA GLY A 6 -29.07 33.44 30.57
C GLY A 6 -28.67 32.13 29.84
N PRO A 7 -28.22 32.21 28.57
CA PRO A 7 -27.91 31.07 27.71
C PRO A 7 -26.47 30.59 27.89
N PHE A 8 -26.20 29.28 27.81
CA PHE A 8 -24.83 28.75 27.75
C PHE A 8 -24.71 27.50 26.88
N PHE A 9 -23.99 27.68 25.78
CA PHE A 9 -23.11 26.72 25.11
C PHE A 9 -22.89 25.37 25.82
N GLY A 10 -23.41 24.29 25.22
CA GLY A 10 -22.96 22.92 25.45
C GLY A 10 -22.17 22.41 24.25
N ARG A 11 -20.89 22.79 24.17
CA ARG A 11 -19.90 22.12 23.30
C ARG A 11 -19.94 20.62 23.58
N HIS A 12 -20.40 19.82 22.63
CA HIS A 12 -19.93 18.45 22.55
C HIS A 12 -18.47 18.53 22.08
N ARG A 13 -17.57 18.56 23.07
CA ARG A 13 -16.14 18.23 22.91
C ARG A 13 -16.10 16.86 22.23
N GLU A 14 -15.59 16.77 21.02
CA GLU A 14 -14.17 16.78 20.68
C GLU A 14 -13.51 15.42 20.99
N TRP A 15 -13.05 14.81 19.90
CA TRP A 15 -12.01 13.78 19.78
C TRP A 15 -12.06 12.56 20.70
N SER A 16 -12.34 11.39 20.11
CA SER A 16 -11.61 10.14 20.40
C SER A 16 -11.81 9.11 19.28
N ARG A 17 -11.04 9.29 18.21
CA ARG A 17 -10.28 8.24 17.50
C ARG A 17 -9.45 8.89 16.37
N CYS A 18 -8.49 9.72 16.78
CA CYS A 18 -7.26 9.86 16.01
C CYS A 18 -6.32 8.80 16.56
N ASN A 19 -6.07 7.76 15.76
CA ASN A 19 -4.93 6.83 15.74
C ASN A 19 -5.39 5.42 15.40
N GLU A 20 -5.80 5.25 14.14
CA GLU A 20 -5.41 4.07 13.37
C GLU A 20 -4.90 4.67 12.05
N GLY A 21 -3.59 4.59 11.80
CA GLY A 21 -2.89 5.34 10.76
C GLY A 21 -3.64 5.34 9.43
N ASP A 22 -3.76 6.53 8.86
CA ASP A 22 -4.41 6.89 7.59
C ASP A 22 -3.97 5.99 6.41
N ASN A 23 -4.56 4.79 6.35
CA ASN A 23 -4.49 3.85 5.24
C ASN A 23 -5.88 3.70 4.57
N SER A 24 -6.85 4.52 4.99
CA SER A 24 -8.26 4.44 4.65
C SER A 24 -8.67 5.29 3.44
N MET A 25 -7.76 6.11 2.87
CA MET A 25 -8.02 6.92 1.68
C MET A 25 -7.31 6.41 0.41
N ALA A 26 -6.40 5.43 0.54
CA ALA A 26 -5.71 4.84 -0.60
C ALA A 26 -6.49 3.66 -1.18
N THR A 27 -6.59 3.60 -2.51
CA THR A 27 -7.30 2.50 -3.19
C THR A 27 -6.42 1.25 -3.23
N THR A 28 -6.90 0.13 -2.71
CA THR A 28 -6.21 -1.16 -2.84
C THR A 28 -6.30 -1.68 -4.27
N ILE A 29 -5.15 -1.95 -4.89
CA ILE A 29 -5.04 -2.45 -6.27
C ILE A 29 -4.40 -3.84 -6.36
N ALA A 30 -3.91 -4.38 -5.25
CA ALA A 30 -3.52 -5.78 -5.18
C ALA A 30 -3.66 -6.32 -3.76
N THR A 31 -3.96 -7.61 -3.64
CA THR A 31 -3.82 -8.38 -2.40
C THR A 31 -2.67 -9.35 -2.56
N LEU A 32 -1.87 -9.49 -1.50
CA LEU A 32 -0.63 -10.25 -1.50
C LEU A 32 -0.53 -11.11 -0.24
N THR A 33 0.19 -12.21 -0.34
CA THR A 33 0.60 -13.07 0.78
C THR A 33 2.10 -13.24 0.70
N GLU A 34 2.76 -12.86 1.78
CA GLU A 34 4.19 -13.04 1.99
C GLU A 34 4.50 -14.52 2.23
N LYS A 35 5.51 -15.00 1.52
CA LYS A 35 6.02 -16.36 1.61
C LYS A 35 7.29 -16.39 2.43
N THR A 36 7.67 -17.59 2.88
CA THR A 36 8.85 -17.80 3.73
C THR A 36 10.18 -17.44 3.05
N ASP A 37 10.22 -17.43 1.72
CA ASP A 37 11.36 -17.03 0.90
C ASP A 37 11.45 -15.51 0.66
N GLY A 38 10.51 -14.72 1.21
CA GLY A 38 10.41 -13.27 1.01
C GLY A 38 9.64 -12.87 -0.25
N THR A 39 9.13 -13.82 -1.03
CA THR A 39 8.28 -13.52 -2.19
C THR A 39 6.90 -13.07 -1.71
N LEU A 40 6.35 -12.01 -2.32
CA LEU A 40 4.96 -11.62 -2.10
C LEU A 40 4.12 -12.06 -3.30
N GLU A 41 3.19 -12.99 -3.10
CA GLU A 41 2.34 -13.51 -4.17
C GLU A 41 0.89 -13.10 -3.99
N GLY A 42 0.21 -12.78 -5.08
CA GLY A 42 -1.23 -12.57 -5.03
C GLY A 42 -1.80 -12.06 -6.33
N VAL A 43 -2.79 -11.16 -6.26
CA VAL A 43 -3.55 -10.73 -7.43
C VAL A 43 -3.55 -9.21 -7.50
N PHE A 44 -3.07 -8.68 -8.62
CA PHE A 44 -3.30 -7.30 -9.04
C PHE A 44 -4.65 -7.21 -9.74
N ALA A 45 -5.52 -6.33 -9.24
CA ALA A 45 -6.88 -6.18 -9.72
C ALA A 45 -7.25 -4.71 -9.88
N THR A 46 -7.70 -4.37 -11.08
CA THR A 46 -8.37 -3.11 -11.41
C THR A 46 -9.70 -3.42 -12.11
N ILE A 47 -10.45 -2.40 -12.52
CA ILE A 47 -11.69 -2.60 -13.29
C ILE A 47 -11.44 -3.40 -14.58
N ARG A 48 -10.27 -3.24 -15.22
CA ARG A 48 -9.95 -3.86 -16.52
C ARG A 48 -9.02 -5.06 -16.45
N VAL A 49 -8.27 -5.22 -15.36
CA VAL A 49 -7.19 -6.20 -15.27
C VAL A 49 -7.37 -7.06 -14.02
N ASN A 50 -7.19 -8.37 -14.18
CA ASN A 50 -7.06 -9.31 -13.09
C ASN A 50 -5.85 -10.22 -13.39
N ALA A 51 -4.74 -9.96 -12.71
CA ALA A 51 -3.46 -10.56 -13.02
C ALA A 51 -2.85 -11.18 -11.75
N PRO A 52 -2.58 -12.49 -11.72
CA PRO A 52 -1.79 -13.07 -10.63
C PRO A 52 -0.34 -12.59 -10.76
N ILE A 53 0.20 -12.02 -9.70
CA ILE A 53 1.53 -11.41 -9.67
C ILE A 53 2.38 -11.99 -8.54
N ALA A 54 3.69 -11.90 -8.70
CA ALA A 54 4.65 -12.14 -7.63
C ALA A 54 5.70 -11.04 -7.61
N LEU A 55 5.98 -10.48 -6.42
CA LEU A 55 7.15 -9.66 -6.16
C LEU A 55 8.26 -10.59 -5.70
N VAL A 56 9.21 -10.85 -6.57
CA VAL A 56 10.33 -11.76 -6.33
C VAL A 56 11.55 -10.96 -5.89
N PRO A 57 12.18 -11.26 -4.74
CA PRO A 57 13.40 -10.58 -4.30
C PRO A 57 14.50 -10.66 -5.37
N ASN A 58 15.14 -9.53 -5.64
CA ASN A 58 16.25 -9.44 -6.57
C ASN A 58 17.58 -9.69 -5.85
N ALA A 59 17.99 -10.96 -5.78
CA ALA A 59 19.25 -11.36 -5.14
C ALA A 59 20.50 -10.80 -5.84
N SER A 60 20.41 -10.42 -7.11
CA SER A 60 21.53 -9.92 -7.92
C SER A 60 21.45 -8.40 -8.10
N LYS A 61 21.11 -7.67 -7.04
CA LYS A 61 21.02 -6.20 -7.06
C LYS A 61 22.39 -5.59 -7.42
N ALA A 62 22.46 -4.93 -8.57
CA ALA A 62 23.71 -4.37 -9.11
C ALA A 62 24.06 -2.96 -8.58
N SER A 63 23.05 -2.20 -8.12
CA SER A 63 23.21 -0.84 -7.59
C SER A 63 22.04 -0.48 -6.68
N GLU A 64 22.13 0.60 -5.92
CA GLU A 64 21.01 1.09 -5.09
C GLU A 64 19.76 1.47 -5.91
N GLU A 65 19.96 1.87 -7.16
CA GLU A 65 18.89 2.20 -8.11
C GLU A 65 18.21 0.96 -8.69
N ALA A 66 18.90 -0.18 -8.70
CA ALA A 66 18.33 -1.44 -9.15
C ALA A 66 17.17 -1.86 -8.22
N PRO A 67 16.16 -2.55 -8.76
CA PRO A 67 14.99 -2.94 -7.98
C PRO A 67 15.35 -3.97 -6.91
N ASP A 68 14.74 -3.84 -5.73
CA ASP A 68 14.80 -4.84 -4.66
C ASP A 68 13.87 -6.03 -4.94
N TYR A 69 12.77 -5.79 -5.65
CA TYR A 69 11.86 -6.83 -6.12
C TYR A 69 11.53 -6.67 -7.60
N ARG A 70 11.43 -7.79 -8.30
CA ARG A 70 10.92 -7.87 -9.67
C ARG A 70 9.46 -8.28 -9.61
N ILE A 71 8.58 -7.55 -10.31
CA ILE A 71 7.16 -7.87 -10.34
C ILE A 71 6.85 -8.67 -11.59
N ILE A 72 6.49 -9.94 -11.40
CA ILE A 72 6.29 -10.89 -12.49
C ILE A 72 4.80 -11.25 -12.58
N HIS A 73 4.26 -11.25 -13.78
CA HIS A 73 2.95 -11.84 -14.06
C HIS A 73 3.07 -13.37 -14.07
N ARG A 74 2.44 -14.04 -13.10
CA ARG A 74 2.66 -15.48 -12.84
C ARG A 74 2.23 -16.40 -13.97
N LYS A 75 1.25 -16.00 -14.80
CA LYS A 75 0.78 -16.84 -15.91
C LYS A 75 1.73 -16.81 -17.12
N THR A 76 2.31 -15.66 -17.44
CA THR A 76 3.13 -15.51 -18.65
C THR A 76 4.63 -15.49 -18.35
N GLY A 77 5.03 -15.21 -17.10
CA GLY A 77 6.43 -15.03 -16.71
C GLY A 77 7.01 -13.68 -17.10
N PHE A 78 6.23 -12.77 -17.70
CA PHE A 78 6.71 -11.44 -18.05
C PHE A 78 6.85 -10.55 -16.83
N GLU A 79 7.88 -9.71 -16.85
CA GLU A 79 8.06 -8.64 -15.88
C GLU A 79 7.13 -7.48 -16.23
N ILE A 80 6.34 -7.05 -15.26
CA ILE A 80 5.33 -6.00 -15.39
C ILE A 80 5.59 -4.85 -14.43
N GLY A 81 6.78 -4.81 -13.82
CA GLY A 81 7.12 -3.81 -12.84
C GLY A 81 8.26 -4.19 -11.92
N ALA A 82 8.51 -3.29 -10.97
CA ALA A 82 9.59 -3.36 -10.03
C ALA A 82 9.16 -2.75 -8.69
N ALA A 83 9.85 -3.13 -7.61
CA ALA A 83 9.67 -2.52 -6.32
C ALA A 83 11.02 -2.24 -5.63
N TRP A 84 11.01 -1.23 -4.76
CA TRP A 84 12.17 -0.76 -4.01
C TRP A 84 11.82 -0.62 -2.54
N ASN A 85 12.76 -1.04 -1.68
CA ASN A 85 12.72 -0.72 -0.27
C ASN A 85 13.09 0.75 -0.09
N ARG A 86 12.22 1.52 0.55
CA ARG A 86 12.38 2.95 0.78
C ARG A 86 12.15 3.26 2.25
N ILE A 87 12.77 4.35 2.70
CA ILE A 87 12.55 4.88 4.05
C ILE A 87 11.75 6.17 3.91
N SER A 88 10.62 6.25 4.61
CA SER A 88 9.79 7.44 4.64
C SER A 88 10.55 8.59 5.29
N ARG A 89 10.68 9.73 4.61
CA ARG A 89 11.32 10.92 5.20
C ARG A 89 10.50 11.54 6.34
N GLN A 90 9.21 11.27 6.36
CA GLN A 90 8.28 11.85 7.33
C GLN A 90 8.21 10.99 8.61
N THR A 91 8.14 9.67 8.44
CA THR A 91 7.93 8.74 9.56
C THR A 91 9.17 7.94 9.94
N GLY A 92 10.18 7.88 9.06
CA GLY A 92 11.37 7.05 9.24
C GLY A 92 11.13 5.55 9.00
N GLU A 93 9.93 5.16 8.62
CA GLU A 93 9.55 3.75 8.46
C GLU A 93 9.95 3.20 7.09
N GLU A 94 10.32 1.92 7.07
CA GLU A 94 10.57 1.18 5.84
C GLU A 94 9.27 0.80 5.14
N TYR A 95 9.20 1.07 3.85
CA TYR A 95 8.08 0.69 3.00
C TYR A 95 8.57 0.21 1.64
N ILE A 96 7.78 -0.64 0.99
CA ILE A 96 8.09 -1.12 -0.36
C ILE A 96 7.31 -0.25 -1.35
N SER A 97 8.03 0.57 -2.12
CA SER A 97 7.43 1.34 -3.21
C SER A 97 7.40 0.50 -4.48
N THR A 98 6.25 0.42 -5.14
CA THR A 98 6.03 -0.38 -6.36
C THR A 98 5.77 0.53 -7.56
N LYS A 99 6.38 0.19 -8.70
CA LYS A 99 6.04 0.72 -10.03
C LYS A 99 5.60 -0.45 -10.90
N LEU A 100 4.36 -0.41 -11.37
CA LEU A 100 3.80 -1.34 -12.33
C LEU A 100 3.70 -0.65 -13.68
N GLU A 101 4.09 -1.33 -14.74
CA GLU A 101 4.05 -0.78 -16.10
C GLU A 101 3.69 -1.88 -17.10
N ALA A 102 2.59 -1.69 -17.82
CA ALA A 102 2.21 -2.54 -18.94
C ALA A 102 1.35 -1.77 -19.95
N PRO A 103 1.33 -2.17 -21.24
CA PRO A 103 0.58 -1.47 -22.28
C PRO A 103 -0.91 -1.21 -21.96
N GLU A 104 -1.55 -2.12 -21.24
CA GLU A 104 -2.98 -2.07 -20.89
C GLU A 104 -3.30 -1.17 -19.68
N ILE A 105 -2.30 -0.84 -18.84
CA ILE A 105 -2.50 -0.08 -17.60
C ILE A 105 -1.68 1.22 -17.54
N GLY A 106 -0.75 1.44 -18.47
CA GLY A 106 0.21 2.53 -18.40
C GLY A 106 1.18 2.32 -17.23
N VAL A 107 1.56 3.42 -16.55
CA VAL A 107 2.40 3.38 -15.35
C VAL A 107 1.53 3.62 -14.12
N ILE A 108 1.63 2.72 -13.14
CA ILE A 108 0.94 2.81 -11.85
C ILE A 108 1.97 2.74 -10.74
N PHE A 109 1.89 3.70 -9.81
CA PHE A 109 2.70 3.70 -8.60
C PHE A 109 1.87 3.24 -7.41
N GLY A 110 2.52 2.58 -6.46
CA GLY A 110 1.87 2.16 -5.23
C GLY A 110 2.87 1.87 -4.12
N ASN A 111 2.35 1.49 -2.96
CA ASN A 111 3.15 1.06 -1.82
C ASN A 111 2.58 -0.24 -1.25
N VAL A 112 3.44 -1.17 -0.85
CA VAL A 112 3.02 -2.35 -0.11
C VAL A 112 2.79 -1.97 1.34
N ALA A 113 1.63 -2.33 1.87
CA ALA A 113 1.26 -2.12 3.27
C ALA A 113 0.69 -3.43 3.86
N PRO A 114 0.65 -3.57 5.20
CA PRO A 114 -0.12 -4.62 5.85
C PRO A 114 -1.57 -4.60 5.38
N ALA A 115 -2.15 -5.77 5.15
CA ALA A 115 -3.56 -5.87 4.81
C ALA A 115 -4.42 -5.50 6.04
N PRO A 116 -5.59 -4.86 5.83
CA PRO A 116 -6.56 -4.67 6.89
C PRO A 116 -7.01 -6.04 7.45
N GLY A 117 -7.27 -6.11 8.76
CA GLY A 117 -7.65 -7.34 9.44
C GLY A 117 -6.51 -8.01 10.23
N GLY A 118 -5.28 -7.48 10.14
CA GLY A 118 -4.19 -7.84 11.06
C GLY A 118 -3.61 -9.25 10.89
N GLU A 119 -3.93 -9.93 9.79
CA GLU A 119 -3.38 -11.25 9.50
C GLU A 119 -1.88 -11.15 9.15
N PRO A 120 -1.00 -11.86 9.88
CA PRO A 120 0.43 -11.83 9.59
C PRO A 120 0.71 -12.39 8.19
N GLY A 121 1.58 -11.70 7.45
CA GLY A 121 1.93 -12.05 6.07
C GLY A 121 0.90 -11.66 5.01
N LYS A 122 -0.29 -11.16 5.37
CA LYS A 122 -1.20 -10.54 4.40
C LYS A 122 -0.79 -9.10 4.14
N LYS A 123 -0.61 -8.76 2.87
CA LYS A 123 -0.21 -7.43 2.41
C LYS A 123 -1.14 -6.95 1.31
N VAL A 124 -1.14 -5.66 1.04
CA VAL A 124 -1.85 -5.03 -0.08
C VAL A 124 -0.94 -4.06 -0.80
N ILE A 125 -1.18 -3.84 -2.09
CA ILE A 125 -0.62 -2.68 -2.80
C ILE A 125 -1.67 -1.57 -2.78
N LEU A 126 -1.30 -0.44 -2.20
CA LEU A 126 -2.09 0.78 -2.17
C LEU A 126 -1.66 1.68 -3.32
N TRP A 127 -2.62 2.11 -4.13
CA TRP A 127 -2.38 2.99 -5.27
C TRP A 127 -2.03 4.40 -4.82
N ASN A 128 -0.96 4.94 -5.39
CA ASN A 128 -0.60 6.34 -5.28
C ASN A 128 -1.11 7.06 -6.53
N SER A 129 -2.13 7.90 -6.38
CA SER A 129 -2.61 8.73 -7.50
C SER A 129 -1.47 9.59 -8.02
N PRO A 130 -1.26 9.67 -9.35
CA PRO A 130 -0.38 10.70 -9.90
C PRO A 130 -0.95 12.07 -9.49
N ALA A 131 -0.08 12.91 -8.91
CA ALA A 131 -0.41 14.29 -8.56
C ALA A 131 -0.56 15.17 -9.80
#